data_AF-A0A1T4STZ2-F1
#
_entry.id   AF-A0A1T4STZ2-F1
#
_cell.length_a   1.000
_cell.length_b   1.000
_cell.length_c   1.000
_cell.angle_alpha   90.00
_cell.angle_beta   90.00
_cell.angle_gamma   90.00
#
_symmetry.space_group_name_H-M   'P 1'
#
loop_
_entity.id
_entity.type
_entity.pdbx_description
1 polymer ?
#
loop_
_entity_poly.entity_id
_entity_poly.type
_entity_poly.pdbx_seq_one_letter_code
_entity_poly.pdbx_strand_id
1 'polypeptide(L)'
;MTSSKADKSGASVRRQRRNADQADYQRAYRAAQKERRRPSRDDVARVLLNWIITLLLENKDHDGLMNFRTGVVLRLVEQGFDRKESQLRFDGLIDKYEDGWDFRRKPHLMKPELDEAE
;
A
#
# COMPACT_ATOMS: atom_id res chain seq x y z
N MET A 1 27.73 45.83 4.69
CA MET A 1 26.80 44.83 4.11
C MET A 1 27.29 43.41 4.43
N THR A 2 27.05 42.88 5.64
CA THR A 2 27.46 41.49 5.99
C THR A 2 26.60 40.95 7.15
N SER A 3 25.30 40.74 6.93
CA SER A 3 24.44 40.06 7.94
C SER A 3 23.62 38.88 7.37
N SER A 4 23.63 38.67 6.05
CA SER A 4 22.75 37.66 5.40
C SER A 4 23.24 36.20 5.52
N LYS A 5 24.51 35.96 5.87
CA LYS A 5 25.12 34.61 5.82
C LYS A 5 24.99 33.81 7.13
N ALA A 6 24.91 34.48 8.28
CA ALA A 6 24.82 33.83 9.59
C ALA A 6 23.41 33.33 9.92
N ASP A 7 22.37 34.07 9.50
CA ASP A 7 20.97 33.74 9.79
C ASP A 7 20.46 32.52 8.99
N LYS A 8 20.95 32.37 7.75
CA LYS A 8 20.64 31.20 6.89
C LYS A 8 21.23 29.88 7.42
N SER A 9 22.35 29.95 8.14
CA SER A 9 23.00 28.79 8.77
C SER A 9 22.15 28.20 9.90
N GLY A 10 21.68 29.04 10.83
CA GLY A 10 20.86 28.61 11.96
C GLY A 10 19.46 28.08 11.57
N ALA A 11 18.88 28.59 10.48
CA ALA A 11 17.63 28.06 9.93
C ALA A 11 17.79 26.67 9.29
N SER A 12 18.91 26.44 8.60
CA SER A 12 19.24 25.14 7.99
C SER A 12 19.47 24.05 9.05
N VAL A 13 20.20 24.35 10.11
CA VAL A 13 20.47 23.42 11.22
C VAL A 13 19.19 23.05 11.96
N ARG A 14 18.29 24.01 12.22
CA ARG A 14 16.97 23.75 12.84
C ARG A 14 16.07 22.89 11.95
N ARG A 15 16.09 23.11 10.63
CA ARG A 15 15.36 22.28 9.67
C ARG A 15 15.90 20.85 9.64
N GLN A 16 17.22 20.67 9.63
CA GLN A 16 17.85 19.36 9.66
C GLN A 16 17.49 18.59 10.93
N ARG A 17 17.55 19.25 12.10
CA ARG A 17 17.17 18.64 13.38
C ARG A 17 15.71 18.19 13.39
N ARG A 18 14.78 19.05 12.97
CA ARG A 18 13.36 18.71 12.86
C ARG A 18 13.11 17.55 11.90
N ASN A 19 13.82 17.49 10.77
CA ASN A 19 13.70 16.38 9.83
C ASN A 19 14.22 15.06 10.43
N ALA A 20 15.30 15.11 11.20
CA ALA A 20 15.84 13.94 11.92
C ALA A 20 14.84 13.45 12.98
N ASP A 21 14.32 14.35 13.81
CA ASP A 21 13.34 14.02 14.85
C ASP A 21 12.05 13.41 14.23
N GLN A 22 11.59 13.95 13.10
CA GLN A 22 10.46 13.38 12.35
C GLN A 22 10.77 11.99 11.78
N ALA A 23 11.99 11.78 11.28
CA ALA A 23 12.41 10.48 10.77
C ALA A 23 12.46 9.44 11.90
N ASP A 24 12.99 9.80 13.06
CA ASP A 24 13.01 8.94 14.25
C ASP A 24 11.61 8.60 14.75
N TYR A 25 10.74 9.61 14.85
CA TYR A 25 9.34 9.39 15.21
C TYR A 25 8.63 8.44 14.24
N GLN A 26 8.81 8.63 12.93
CA GLN A 26 8.24 7.75 11.91
C GLN A 26 8.82 6.33 11.98
N ARG A 27 10.11 6.18 12.27
CA ARG A 27 10.74 4.86 12.46
C ARG A 27 10.13 4.14 13.66
N ALA A 28 10.06 4.80 14.82
CA ALA A 28 9.48 4.24 16.04
C ALA A 28 7.99 3.89 15.84
N TYR A 29 7.24 4.77 15.16
CA TYR A 29 5.85 4.51 14.82
C TYR A 29 5.70 3.27 13.94
N ARG A 30 6.50 3.13 12.86
CA ARG A 30 6.47 1.95 11.98
C ARG A 30 6.86 0.67 12.71
N ALA A 31 7.87 0.72 13.59
CA ALA A 31 8.27 -0.42 14.41
C ALA A 31 7.12 -0.87 15.33
N ALA A 32 6.45 0.08 15.99
CA ALA A 32 5.33 -0.21 16.87
C ALA A 32 4.08 -0.72 16.12
N GLN A 33 3.87 -0.33 14.85
CA GLN A 33 2.81 -0.93 14.02
C GLN A 33 3.18 -2.35 13.57
N LYS A 34 4.46 -2.59 13.27
CA LYS A 34 4.99 -3.91 12.88
C LYS A 34 4.87 -4.93 14.02
N GLU A 35 5.21 -4.53 15.24
CA GLU A 35 5.05 -5.35 16.45
C GLU A 35 3.59 -5.73 16.68
N ARG A 36 2.68 -4.75 16.52
CA ARG A 36 1.23 -4.98 16.60
C ARG A 36 0.65 -5.76 15.41
N ARG A 37 1.46 -6.09 14.40
CA ARG A 37 1.04 -6.77 13.15
C ARG A 37 -0.17 -6.09 12.49
N ARG A 38 -0.29 -4.76 12.64
CA ARG A 38 -1.46 -4.03 12.15
C ARG A 38 -1.43 -3.98 10.61
N PRO A 39 -2.50 -4.39 9.90
CA PRO A 39 -2.55 -4.25 8.46
C PRO A 39 -2.61 -2.76 8.08
N SER A 40 -1.90 -2.40 7.02
CA SER A 40 -2.04 -1.07 6.41
C SER A 40 -3.34 -0.98 5.61
N ARG A 41 -3.75 0.24 5.26
CA ARG A 41 -4.88 0.47 4.33
C ARG A 41 -4.70 -0.29 3.01
N ASP A 42 -3.47 -0.30 2.50
CA ASP A 42 -3.10 -0.97 1.26
C ASP A 42 -3.14 -2.50 1.40
N ASP A 43 -2.79 -3.05 2.57
CA ASP A 43 -2.97 -4.49 2.84
C ASP A 43 -4.44 -4.89 2.81
N VAL A 44 -5.31 -4.11 3.46
CA VAL A 44 -6.76 -4.35 3.45
C VAL A 44 -7.33 -4.21 2.03
N ALA A 45 -6.95 -3.15 1.31
CA ALA A 45 -7.44 -2.90 -0.04
C ALA A 45 -7.06 -4.03 -1.00
N ARG A 46 -5.83 -4.55 -0.88
CA ARG A 46 -5.35 -5.67 -1.69
C ARG A 46 -6.13 -6.95 -1.42
N VAL A 47 -6.31 -7.32 -0.15
CA VAL A 47 -7.08 -8.52 0.22
C VAL A 47 -8.53 -8.39 -0.24
N LEU A 48 -9.16 -7.23 -0.01
CA LEU A 48 -10.54 -6.98 -0.43
C LEU A 48 -10.71 -7.11 -1.95
N LEU A 49 -9.78 -6.54 -2.73
CA LEU A 49 -9.84 -6.59 -4.19
C LEU A 49 -9.73 -8.02 -4.71
N ASN A 50 -8.74 -8.78 -4.23
CA ASN A 50 -8.57 -10.18 -4.59
C ASN A 50 -9.82 -10.99 -4.23
N TRP A 51 -10.31 -10.87 -3.00
CA TRP A 51 -11.49 -11.61 -2.54
C TRP A 51 -12.74 -11.32 -3.38
N ILE A 52 -13.04 -10.05 -3.69
CA ILE A 52 -14.21 -9.71 -4.51
C ILE A 52 -14.09 -10.28 -5.92
N ILE A 53 -12.92 -10.16 -6.55
CA ILE A 53 -12.70 -10.69 -7.92
C ILE A 53 -12.84 -12.21 -7.92
N THR A 54 -12.16 -12.91 -7.00
CA THR A 54 -12.25 -14.36 -6.87
C THR A 54 -13.68 -14.81 -6.61
N LEU A 55 -14.41 -14.16 -5.70
CA LEU A 55 -15.81 -14.47 -5.42
C LEU A 55 -16.70 -14.34 -6.66
N LEU A 56 -16.54 -13.29 -7.46
CA LEU A 56 -17.31 -13.08 -8.68
C LEU A 56 -16.96 -14.11 -9.76
N LEU A 57 -15.69 -14.47 -9.90
CA LEU A 57 -15.22 -15.51 -10.82
C LEU A 57 -15.74 -16.90 -10.42
N GLU A 58 -15.64 -17.27 -9.14
CA GLU A 58 -16.14 -18.55 -8.61
C GLU A 58 -17.65 -18.71 -8.81
N ASN A 59 -18.41 -17.63 -8.64
CA ASN A 59 -19.85 -17.60 -8.89
C ASN A 59 -20.22 -17.52 -10.38
N LYS A 60 -19.25 -17.42 -11.29
CA LYS A 60 -19.45 -17.17 -12.73
C LYS A 60 -20.30 -15.93 -13.00
N ASP A 61 -20.23 -14.94 -12.11
CA ASP A 61 -20.97 -13.68 -12.19
C ASP A 61 -20.21 -12.67 -13.05
N HIS A 62 -20.22 -12.89 -14.36
CA HIS A 62 -19.54 -12.02 -15.32
C HIS A 62 -20.11 -10.60 -15.33
N ASP A 63 -21.42 -10.43 -15.16
CA ASP A 63 -22.05 -9.12 -15.11
C ASP A 63 -21.65 -8.34 -13.86
N GLY A 64 -21.63 -9.01 -12.70
CA GLY A 64 -21.12 -8.45 -11.45
C GLY A 64 -19.66 -8.01 -11.55
N LEU A 65 -18.81 -8.84 -12.18
CA LEU A 65 -17.41 -8.51 -12.42
C LEU A 65 -17.24 -7.28 -13.31
N MET A 66 -18.01 -7.18 -14.40
CA MET A 66 -17.97 -6.03 -15.30
C MET A 66 -18.49 -4.74 -14.66
N ASN A 67 -19.55 -4.82 -13.85
CA ASN A 67 -20.07 -3.69 -13.09
C ASN A 67 -19.07 -3.23 -12.03
N PHE A 68 -18.46 -4.16 -11.29
CA PHE A 68 -17.44 -3.86 -10.31
C PHE A 68 -16.22 -3.18 -10.94
N ARG A 69 -15.70 -3.76 -12.04
CA ARG A 69 -14.62 -3.16 -12.85
C ARG A 69 -14.95 -1.73 -13.26
N THR A 70 -16.14 -1.53 -13.84
CA THR A 70 -16.58 -0.21 -14.31
C THR A 70 -16.64 0.80 -13.17
N GLY A 71 -17.20 0.38 -12.02
CA GLY A 71 -17.30 1.23 -10.82
C GLY A 71 -15.94 1.64 -10.24
N VAL A 72 -14.95 0.75 -10.26
CA VAL A 72 -13.59 1.06 -9.81
C VAL A 72 -12.88 2.01 -10.79
N VAL A 73 -12.96 1.71 -12.09
CA VAL A 73 -12.35 2.56 -13.14
C VAL A 73 -12.90 3.98 -13.10
N LEU A 74 -14.23 4.14 -12.94
CA LEU A 74 -14.84 5.46 -12.83
C LEU A 74 -14.28 6.27 -11.66
N ARG A 75 -14.14 5.64 -10.48
CA ARG A 75 -13.57 6.29 -9.28
C ARG A 75 -12.09 6.63 -9.42
N LEU A 76 -11.34 5.89 -10.23
CA LEU A 76 -9.95 6.26 -10.56
C LEU A 76 -9.93 7.46 -11.51
N VAL A 77 -10.79 7.48 -12.51
CA VAL A 77 -10.91 8.63 -13.43
C VAL A 77 -11.32 9.90 -12.69
N GLU A 78 -12.24 9.81 -11.73
CA GLU A 78 -12.64 10.94 -10.87
C GLU A 78 -11.47 11.52 -10.04
N GLN A 79 -10.45 10.72 -9.75
CA GLN A 79 -9.22 11.17 -9.09
C GLN A 79 -8.20 11.78 -10.07
N GLY A 80 -8.51 11.80 -11.36
CA GLY A 80 -7.64 12.34 -12.42
C GLY A 80 -6.74 11.32 -13.10
N PHE A 81 -6.94 10.02 -12.88
CA PHE A 81 -6.21 8.98 -13.62
C PHE A 81 -6.75 8.81 -15.04
N ASP A 82 -5.88 8.41 -15.98
CA ASP A 82 -6.31 8.07 -17.34
C ASP A 82 -7.22 6.84 -17.33
N ARG A 83 -8.30 6.89 -18.13
CA ARG A 83 -9.32 5.84 -18.19
C ARG A 83 -8.76 4.54 -18.74
N LYS A 84 -8.01 4.60 -19.84
CA LYS A 84 -7.49 3.42 -20.53
C LYS A 84 -6.43 2.74 -19.69
N GLU A 85 -5.52 3.51 -19.10
CA GLU A 85 -4.51 2.98 -18.18
C GLU A 85 -5.16 2.36 -16.93
N SER A 86 -6.23 2.97 -16.41
CA SER A 86 -6.99 2.42 -15.28
C SER A 86 -7.67 1.09 -15.64
N GLN A 87 -8.24 0.98 -16.84
CA GLN A 87 -8.85 -0.25 -17.35
C GLN A 87 -7.81 -1.35 -17.51
N LEU A 88 -6.71 -1.09 -18.24
CA LEU A 88 -5.62 -2.04 -18.46
C LEU A 88 -5.03 -2.53 -17.13
N ARG A 89 -4.88 -1.63 -16.16
CA ARG A 89 -4.38 -2.00 -14.84
C ARG A 89 -5.33 -2.92 -14.10
N PHE A 90 -6.63 -2.68 -14.17
CA PHE A 90 -7.64 -3.51 -13.52
C PHE A 90 -7.74 -4.88 -14.20
N ASP A 91 -7.75 -4.92 -15.53
CA ASP A 91 -7.80 -6.15 -16.31
C ASP A 91 -6.62 -7.06 -15.98
N GLY A 92 -5.40 -6.51 -16.00
CA GLY A 92 -4.21 -7.26 -15.59
C GLY A 92 -4.16 -7.68 -14.11
N LEU A 93 -5.09 -7.20 -13.26
CA LEU A 93 -5.28 -7.75 -11.91
C LEU A 93 -6.26 -8.92 -11.92
N ILE A 94 -7.33 -8.86 -12.72
CA ILE A 94 -8.24 -9.99 -12.92
C ILE A 94 -7.45 -11.21 -13.42
N ASP A 95 -6.66 -11.04 -14.48
CA ASP A 95 -5.87 -12.13 -15.09
C ASP A 95 -4.97 -12.81 -14.05
N LYS A 96 -4.27 -12.03 -13.23
CA LYS A 96 -3.40 -12.57 -12.17
C LYS A 96 -4.17 -13.37 -11.13
N TYR A 97 -5.34 -12.89 -10.74
CA TYR A 97 -6.15 -13.57 -9.73
C TYR A 97 -6.82 -14.83 -10.29
N GLU A 98 -7.18 -14.85 -11.56
CA GLU A 98 -7.62 -16.06 -12.26
C GLU A 98 -6.51 -17.13 -12.30
N ASP A 99 -5.26 -16.70 -12.52
CA ASP A 99 -4.07 -17.57 -12.50
C ASP A 99 -3.64 -18.03 -11.08
N GLY A 100 -4.41 -17.70 -10.03
CA GLY A 100 -4.13 -18.12 -8.65
C GLY A 100 -2.97 -17.37 -7.99
N TRP A 101 -2.66 -16.15 -8.45
CA TRP A 101 -1.63 -15.32 -7.85
C TRP A 101 -1.93 -15.01 -6.37
N ASP A 102 -0.98 -15.33 -5.48
CA ASP A 102 -1.06 -15.05 -4.05
C ASP A 102 -0.11 -13.92 -3.61
N PHE A 103 -0.47 -13.24 -2.53
CA PHE A 103 0.30 -12.14 -1.99
C PHE A 103 1.67 -12.59 -1.50
N ARG A 104 2.71 -11.82 -1.85
CA ARG A 104 4.05 -12.04 -1.27
C ARG A 104 3.98 -11.88 0.24
N ARG A 105 4.16 -12.99 0.97
CA ARG A 105 4.17 -13.00 2.45
C ARG A 105 5.21 -12.03 2.97
N LYS A 106 4.82 -11.21 3.96
CA LYS A 106 5.76 -10.25 4.57
C LYS A 106 6.72 -10.98 5.50
N PRO A 107 8.05 -10.84 5.34
CA PRO A 107 9.03 -11.58 6.15
C PRO A 107 8.85 -11.45 7.66
N HIS A 108 8.42 -10.28 8.12
CA HIS A 108 8.18 -10.05 9.55
C HIS A 108 6.88 -10.64 10.11
N LEU A 109 6.03 -11.18 9.25
CA LEU A 109 4.84 -11.92 9.65
C LEU A 109 5.10 -13.43 9.67
N MET A 110 6.21 -13.89 9.06
CA MET A 110 6.70 -15.25 9.18
C MET A 110 7.25 -15.43 10.61
N LYS A 111 6.76 -16.44 11.34
CA LYS A 111 7.43 -16.86 12.57
C LYS A 111 8.77 -17.49 12.17
N PRO A 112 9.87 -17.30 12.93
CA PRO A 112 10.86 -18.36 13.01
C PRO A 112 10.08 -19.59 13.51
N GLU A 113 10.12 -20.70 12.78
CA GLU A 113 9.71 -21.98 13.33
C GLU A 113 10.29 -22.06 14.74
N LEU A 114 9.40 -22.28 15.72
CA LEU A 114 9.79 -22.50 17.09
C LEU A 114 10.81 -23.64 17.04
N ASP A 115 12.02 -23.41 17.55
CA ASP A 115 12.94 -24.48 17.92
C ASP A 115 12.10 -25.54 18.63
N GLU A 116 11.90 -26.68 17.96
CA GLU A 116 11.30 -27.85 18.56
C GLU A 116 12.22 -28.20 19.73
N ALA A 117 11.70 -27.96 20.93
CA ALA A 117 12.29 -28.46 22.15
C ALA A 117 12.22 -29.99 22.08
N GLU A 118 13.37 -30.60 21.83
CA GLU A 118 13.69 -31.98 22.24
C GLU A 118 14.89 -31.96 23.18
#